data_AF-A0A0R0HWF0-F1
#
_entry.id   AF-A0A0R0HWF0-F1
#
_cell.length_a   1.000
_cell.length_b   1.000
_cell.length_c   1.000
_cell.angle_alpha   90.00
_cell.angle_beta   90.00
_cell.angle_gamma   90.00
#
_symmetry.space_group_name_H-M   'P 1'
#
loop_
_entity.id
_entity.type
_entity.pdbx_description
1 polymer ?
#
loop_
_entity_poly.entity_id
_entity_poly.type
_entity_poly.pdbx_seq_one_letter_code
_entity_poly.pdbx_strand_id
1 'polypeptide(L)'
;MEVQSDKIWMDNGPSRRAKWWYSTFHTVTAMIGAGVLSLPNAMAYLGWGPGILMLLLSWCLTLNTMWQMIQLHECVPGTRFDRYLDLGRHAFGPKLGPWIVLPQQLIVQVGCDIVYMVTGGKCLKKFMEIACTDCTQLKQSYWILIFGAIHFFLSQLPNFNSVAGVSLAAAVMSLSYSTIAWLACLARGRIENVSYAYKRTSNTDLMFRVFNALGQISFAFAGHAVALEIQATIPSTPEKPSRIPMWHGALGAYFINAICYFPVALIGYWAFGQAVDDNVLMALEKPAWLIASANLMVFIHVVGSYQVYAMPVFDLIERMMIRRLNFAPGLALRLVARTAYLLHYLLGSLFLSLAIFWGSLVGLVLLPLHISFLV
;
A
#
# COMPACT_ATOMS: atom_id res chain seq x y z
N MET A 1 -29.40 34.01 -0.06
CA MET A 1 -28.20 34.12 0.79
C MET A 1 -27.03 33.63 -0.03
N GLU A 2 -26.32 34.57 -0.66
CA GLU A 2 -25.03 34.30 -1.31
C GLU A 2 -24.08 33.72 -0.26
N VAL A 3 -23.74 32.45 -0.42
CA VAL A 3 -22.70 31.82 0.37
C VAL A 3 -21.37 32.33 -0.18
N GLN A 4 -20.79 33.25 0.58
CA GLN A 4 -19.42 33.73 0.58
C GLN A 4 -18.41 32.67 0.07
N SER A 5 -18.20 32.59 -1.25
CA SER A 5 -17.35 31.57 -1.90
C SER A 5 -15.86 31.81 -1.70
N ASP A 6 -15.47 32.99 -1.20
CA ASP A 6 -14.08 33.42 -1.21
C ASP A 6 -13.34 33.15 0.11
N LYS A 7 -14.03 32.63 1.15
CA LYS A 7 -13.42 32.34 2.46
C LYS A 7 -13.11 30.87 2.75
N ILE A 8 -13.46 29.92 1.87
CA ILE A 8 -13.20 28.49 2.11
C ILE A 8 -11.76 28.10 1.75
N TRP A 9 -10.97 29.00 1.17
CA TRP A 9 -9.65 28.67 0.65
C TRP A 9 -8.53 28.59 1.71
N MET A 10 -8.63 29.23 2.89
CA MET A 10 -7.41 29.43 3.71
C MET A 10 -7.42 29.08 5.22
N ASP A 11 -8.52 29.08 5.98
CA ASP A 11 -8.32 29.43 7.41
C ASP A 11 -8.46 28.38 8.53
N ASN A 12 -8.58 27.06 8.29
CA ASN A 12 -8.61 26.09 9.43
C ASN A 12 -8.01 24.70 9.15
N GLY A 13 -7.25 24.54 8.06
CA GLY A 13 -6.67 23.24 7.67
C GLY A 13 -5.22 23.03 8.14
N PRO A 14 -4.73 21.77 8.20
CA PRO A 14 -3.31 21.50 8.41
C PRO A 14 -2.45 22.13 7.30
N SER A 15 -1.22 22.54 7.65
CA SER A 15 -0.32 23.26 6.73
C SER A 15 -0.13 22.53 5.39
N ARG A 16 -0.43 23.18 4.26
CA ARG A 16 -0.29 22.62 2.91
C ARG A 16 0.99 23.13 2.24
N ARG A 17 2.08 22.37 2.36
CA ARG A 17 3.42 22.76 1.87
C ARG A 17 4.04 21.75 0.91
N ALA A 18 3.30 20.68 0.57
CA ALA A 18 3.82 19.61 -0.27
C ALA A 18 4.03 20.10 -1.71
N LYS A 19 5.09 19.59 -2.34
CA LYS A 19 5.42 19.82 -3.75
C LYS A 19 5.21 18.53 -4.55
N TRP A 20 5.31 18.58 -5.87
CA TRP A 20 5.06 17.40 -6.73
C TRP A 20 5.92 16.18 -6.37
N TRP A 21 7.15 16.37 -5.89
CA TRP A 21 8.00 15.25 -5.47
C TRP A 21 7.57 14.65 -4.13
N TYR A 22 6.88 15.41 -3.27
CA TYR A 22 6.28 14.88 -2.05
C TYR A 22 5.16 13.91 -2.37
N SER A 23 4.28 14.27 -3.30
CA SER A 23 3.27 13.33 -3.78
C SER A 23 3.91 12.12 -4.45
N THR A 24 4.99 12.26 -5.24
CA THR A 24 5.70 11.10 -5.81
C THR A 24 6.11 10.09 -4.75
N PHE A 25 6.89 10.48 -3.74
CA PHE A 25 7.38 9.47 -2.78
C PHE A 25 6.25 8.93 -1.89
N HIS A 26 5.24 9.72 -1.55
CA HIS A 26 4.07 9.22 -0.81
C HIS A 26 3.27 8.21 -1.64
N THR A 27 3.05 8.49 -2.93
CA THR A 27 2.37 7.57 -3.85
C THR A 27 3.21 6.32 -4.11
N VAL A 28 4.54 6.44 -4.27
CA VAL A 28 5.44 5.28 -4.36
C VAL A 28 5.35 4.42 -3.11
N THR A 29 5.39 5.05 -1.93
CA THR A 29 5.29 4.33 -0.64
C THR A 29 3.95 3.64 -0.46
N ALA A 30 2.87 4.22 -0.98
CA ALA A 30 1.55 3.61 -0.96
C ALA A 30 1.45 2.41 -1.92
N MET A 31 1.89 2.60 -3.17
CA MET A 31 1.72 1.60 -4.23
C MET A 31 2.72 0.47 -4.10
N ILE A 32 4.02 0.81 -4.08
CA ILE A 32 5.08 -0.19 -4.02
C ILE A 32 5.08 -0.74 -2.61
N GLY A 33 4.79 -2.03 -2.48
CA GLY A 33 4.74 -2.73 -1.21
C GLY A 33 5.31 -4.14 -1.31
N ALA A 34 5.06 -4.95 -0.29
CA ALA A 34 5.46 -6.36 -0.28
C ALA A 34 4.86 -7.18 -1.44
N GLY A 35 3.76 -6.71 -2.04
CA GLY A 35 3.10 -7.35 -3.18
C GLY A 35 3.97 -7.49 -4.42
N VAL A 36 4.96 -6.60 -4.63
CA VAL A 36 5.86 -6.68 -5.80
C VAL A 36 6.66 -7.99 -5.82
N LEU A 37 7.07 -8.48 -4.64
CA LEU A 37 7.89 -9.68 -4.50
C LEU A 37 7.10 -10.97 -4.77
N SER A 38 5.77 -10.90 -4.71
CA SER A 38 4.86 -11.99 -5.06
C SER A 38 4.42 -12.00 -6.53
N LEU A 39 4.69 -10.94 -7.31
CA LEU A 39 4.28 -10.88 -8.72
C LEU A 39 4.80 -12.05 -9.56
N PRO A 40 6.04 -12.55 -9.38
CA PRO A 40 6.49 -13.75 -10.09
C PRO A 40 5.63 -14.99 -9.79
N ASN A 41 5.18 -15.15 -8.55
CA ASN A 41 4.29 -16.24 -8.16
C ASN A 41 2.89 -16.07 -8.76
N ALA A 42 2.38 -14.84 -8.86
CA ALA A 42 1.15 -14.57 -9.62
C ALA A 42 1.29 -14.98 -11.09
N MET A 43 2.44 -14.68 -11.72
CA MET A 43 2.76 -15.10 -13.08
C MET A 43 2.82 -16.62 -13.24
N ALA A 44 3.24 -17.38 -12.22
CA ALA A 44 3.25 -18.84 -12.25
C ALA A 44 1.85 -19.48 -12.34
N TYR A 45 0.81 -18.77 -11.88
CA TYR A 45 -0.58 -19.22 -11.98
C TYR A 45 -1.30 -18.68 -13.22
N LEU A 46 -0.94 -17.49 -13.69
CA LEU A 46 -1.55 -16.86 -14.87
C LEU A 46 -0.83 -17.16 -16.19
N GLY A 47 0.43 -17.61 -16.12
CA GLY A 47 1.29 -17.83 -17.27
C GLY A 47 1.74 -16.53 -17.94
N TRP A 48 2.54 -16.67 -19.00
CA TRP A 48 3.10 -15.52 -19.73
C TRP A 48 2.03 -14.63 -20.36
N GLY A 49 1.12 -15.20 -21.14
CA GLY A 49 0.11 -14.44 -21.90
C GLY A 49 -0.87 -13.70 -20.97
N PRO A 50 -1.75 -14.42 -20.24
CA PRO A 50 -2.71 -13.79 -19.34
C PRO A 50 -2.05 -12.96 -18.23
N GLY A 51 -0.89 -13.38 -17.71
CA GLY A 51 -0.15 -12.64 -16.70
C GLY A 51 0.39 -11.30 -17.19
N ILE A 52 1.06 -11.25 -18.34
CA ILE A 52 1.54 -9.98 -18.93
C ILE A 52 0.35 -9.07 -19.26
N LEU A 53 -0.70 -9.64 -19.87
CA LEU A 53 -1.90 -8.88 -20.20
C LEU A 53 -2.50 -8.24 -18.94
N MET A 54 -2.61 -9.00 -17.85
CA MET A 54 -3.18 -8.48 -16.61
C MET A 54 -2.25 -7.44 -15.94
N LEU A 55 -0.92 -7.60 -15.97
CA LEU A 55 0.01 -6.58 -15.50
C LEU A 55 -0.14 -5.25 -16.27
N LEU A 56 -0.22 -5.32 -17.60
CA LEU A 56 -0.39 -4.14 -18.46
C LEU A 56 -1.76 -3.49 -18.26
N LEU A 57 -2.83 -4.29 -18.24
CA LEU A 57 -4.19 -3.80 -18.02
C LEU A 57 -4.30 -3.15 -16.65
N SER A 58 -3.84 -3.80 -15.58
CA SER A 58 -3.86 -3.23 -14.24
C SER A 58 -3.07 -1.92 -14.19
N TRP A 59 -1.85 -1.86 -14.75
CA TRP A 59 -1.05 -0.63 -14.75
C TRP A 59 -1.71 0.52 -15.53
N CYS A 60 -2.20 0.28 -16.75
CA CYS A 60 -2.85 1.29 -17.58
C CYS A 60 -4.17 1.78 -16.97
N LEU A 61 -5.01 0.84 -16.50
CA LEU A 61 -6.30 1.17 -15.93
C LEU A 61 -6.16 1.93 -14.61
N THR A 62 -5.25 1.50 -13.73
CA THR A 62 -5.01 2.17 -12.45
C THR A 62 -4.41 3.57 -12.64
N LEU A 63 -3.54 3.76 -13.64
CA LEU A 63 -3.05 5.09 -14.00
C LEU A 63 -4.19 6.00 -14.47
N ASN A 64 -5.09 5.48 -15.30
CA ASN A 64 -6.26 6.22 -15.77
C ASN A 64 -7.22 6.59 -14.62
N THR A 65 -7.54 5.65 -13.72
CA THR A 65 -8.41 5.96 -12.58
C THR A 65 -7.73 6.85 -11.54
N MET A 66 -6.40 6.77 -11.40
CA MET A 66 -5.63 7.72 -10.61
C MET A 66 -5.74 9.13 -11.19
N TRP A 67 -5.62 9.28 -12.51
CA TRP A 67 -5.87 10.56 -13.18
C TRP A 67 -7.27 11.09 -12.89
N GLN A 68 -8.31 10.26 -13.08
CA GLN A 68 -9.69 10.66 -12.81
C GLN A 68 -9.88 11.14 -11.37
N MET A 69 -9.35 10.41 -10.40
CA MET A 69 -9.46 10.78 -8.99
C MET A 69 -8.75 12.10 -8.68
N ILE A 70 -7.59 12.36 -9.29
CA ILE A 70 -6.87 13.64 -9.15
C ILE A 70 -7.70 14.81 -9.68
N GLN A 71 -8.40 14.60 -10.79
CA GLN A 71 -9.29 15.61 -11.38
C GLN A 71 -10.54 15.84 -10.52
N LEU A 72 -11.09 14.77 -9.93
CA LEU A 72 -12.28 14.82 -9.07
C LEU A 72 -12.04 15.57 -7.76
N HIS A 73 -10.80 15.70 -7.30
CA HIS A 73 -10.45 16.45 -6.09
C HIS A 73 -10.91 17.92 -6.12
N GLU A 74 -10.98 18.52 -7.33
CA GLU A 74 -11.31 19.93 -7.57
C GLU A 74 -12.29 20.07 -8.75
N CYS A 75 -13.22 19.11 -8.91
CA CYS A 75 -14.16 19.11 -10.03
C CYS A 75 -15.24 20.20 -9.94
N VAL A 76 -15.48 20.75 -8.76
CA VAL A 76 -16.42 21.85 -8.52
C VAL A 76 -15.63 23.13 -8.23
N PRO A 77 -15.85 24.23 -8.99
CA PRO A 77 -15.19 25.50 -8.73
C PRO A 77 -15.37 25.95 -7.28
N GLY A 78 -14.27 26.31 -6.61
CA GLY A 78 -14.31 26.77 -5.22
C GLY A 78 -14.44 25.67 -4.15
N THR A 79 -14.64 24.41 -4.53
CA THR A 79 -14.76 23.29 -3.58
C THR A 79 -13.64 22.29 -3.76
N ARG A 80 -13.10 21.80 -2.64
CA ARG A 80 -12.00 20.86 -2.62
C ARG A 80 -12.34 19.63 -1.79
N PHE A 81 -12.25 18.46 -2.39
CA PHE A 81 -12.55 17.18 -1.75
C PHE A 81 -11.26 16.55 -1.19
N ASP A 82 -10.81 17.05 -0.04
CA ASP A 82 -9.57 16.60 0.63
C ASP A 82 -9.63 15.14 1.15
N ARG A 83 -10.83 14.54 1.19
CA ARG A 83 -11.07 13.18 1.69
C ARG A 83 -11.96 12.41 0.75
N TYR A 84 -11.67 11.12 0.60
CA TYR A 84 -12.43 10.21 -0.26
C TYR A 84 -13.91 10.11 0.16
N LEU A 85 -14.17 10.16 1.46
CA LEU A 85 -15.53 10.23 2.01
C LEU A 85 -16.32 11.48 1.57
N ASP A 86 -15.66 12.62 1.45
CA ASP A 86 -16.31 13.88 1.08
C ASP A 86 -16.63 13.91 -0.41
N LEU A 87 -15.75 13.36 -1.26
CA LEU A 87 -16.04 13.13 -2.67
C LEU A 87 -17.22 12.14 -2.84
N GLY A 88 -17.24 11.07 -2.05
CA GLY A 88 -18.34 10.09 -2.04
C GLY A 88 -19.68 10.71 -1.68
N ARG A 89 -19.72 11.61 -0.69
CA ARG A 89 -20.93 12.37 -0.32
C ARG A 89 -21.41 13.26 -1.46
N HIS A 90 -20.49 13.85 -2.21
CA HIS A 90 -20.84 14.68 -3.36
C HIS A 90 -21.41 13.85 -4.51
N ALA A 91 -20.76 12.73 -4.85
CA ALA A 91 -21.15 11.89 -5.98
C ALA A 91 -22.46 11.12 -5.77
N PHE A 92 -22.67 10.54 -4.58
CA PHE A 92 -23.80 9.65 -4.30
C PHE A 92 -24.80 10.24 -3.28
N GLY A 93 -24.58 11.47 -2.82
CA GLY A 93 -25.43 12.15 -1.85
C GLY A 93 -25.04 11.91 -0.38
N PRO A 94 -25.65 12.65 0.56
CA PRO A 94 -25.18 12.76 1.94
C PRO A 94 -25.37 11.48 2.77
N LYS A 95 -26.33 10.63 2.39
CA LYS A 95 -26.61 9.35 3.06
C LYS A 95 -25.91 8.18 2.36
N LEU A 96 -26.15 7.99 1.06
CA LEU A 96 -25.65 6.83 0.32
C LEU A 96 -24.13 6.88 0.09
N GLY A 97 -23.56 8.05 -0.14
CA GLY A 97 -22.11 8.20 -0.38
C GLY A 97 -21.23 7.63 0.73
N PRO A 98 -21.42 8.03 2.00
CA PRO A 98 -20.71 7.42 3.12
C PRO A 98 -20.90 5.91 3.24
N TRP A 99 -22.10 5.39 2.97
CA TRP A 99 -22.39 3.96 3.07
C TRP A 99 -21.68 3.12 2.02
N ILE A 100 -21.46 3.66 0.81
CA ILE A 100 -20.72 2.97 -0.26
C ILE A 100 -19.21 3.12 -0.03
N VAL A 101 -18.76 4.36 0.11
CA VAL A 101 -17.33 4.69 0.03
C VAL A 101 -16.56 4.31 1.29
N LEU A 102 -17.15 4.52 2.48
CA LEU A 102 -16.42 4.33 3.74
C LEU A 102 -16.04 2.87 3.99
N PRO A 103 -16.92 1.87 3.84
CA PRO A 103 -16.53 0.47 4.03
C PRO A 103 -15.41 0.06 3.07
N GLN A 104 -15.50 0.48 1.81
CA GLN A 104 -14.51 0.15 0.79
C GLN A 104 -13.13 0.75 1.12
N GLN A 105 -13.10 2.04 1.46
CA GLN A 105 -11.88 2.74 1.83
C GLN A 105 -11.24 2.12 3.09
N LEU A 106 -12.06 1.83 4.12
CA LEU A 106 -11.58 1.22 5.36
C LEU A 106 -11.05 -0.19 5.14
N ILE A 107 -11.71 -1.04 4.35
CA ILE A 107 -11.22 -2.40 4.05
C ILE A 107 -9.82 -2.34 3.43
N VAL A 108 -9.57 -1.41 2.51
CA VAL A 108 -8.24 -1.25 1.91
C VAL A 108 -7.23 -0.75 2.93
N GLN A 109 -7.52 0.35 3.63
CA GLN A 109 -6.57 0.97 4.58
C GLN A 109 -6.23 0.04 5.75
N VAL A 110 -7.26 -0.51 6.40
CA VAL A 110 -7.11 -1.47 7.50
C VAL A 110 -6.46 -2.77 7.02
N GLY A 111 -6.87 -3.25 5.84
CA GLY A 111 -6.30 -4.46 5.25
C GLY A 111 -4.79 -4.32 5.00
N CYS A 112 -4.37 -3.20 4.42
CA CYS A 112 -2.95 -2.85 4.24
C CYS A 112 -2.21 -2.80 5.57
N ASP A 113 -2.75 -2.11 6.58
CA ASP A 113 -2.14 -1.99 7.90
C ASP A 113 -1.87 -3.36 8.53
N ILE A 114 -2.84 -4.28 8.46
CA ILE A 114 -2.70 -5.66 8.95
C ILE A 114 -1.65 -6.44 8.15
N VAL A 115 -1.68 -6.37 6.82
CA VAL A 115 -0.70 -7.05 5.95
C VAL A 115 0.71 -6.55 6.25
N TYR A 116 0.89 -5.25 6.46
CA TYR A 116 2.17 -4.67 6.81
C TYR A 116 2.64 -5.06 8.21
N MET A 117 1.74 -5.19 9.22
CA MET A 117 2.10 -5.75 10.53
C MET A 117 2.73 -7.13 10.41
N VAL A 118 2.07 -8.03 9.67
CA VAL A 118 2.53 -9.42 9.49
C VAL A 118 3.81 -9.46 8.65
N THR A 119 3.86 -8.69 7.56
CA THR A 119 5.01 -8.65 6.66
C THR A 119 6.24 -8.09 7.35
N GLY A 120 6.12 -6.97 8.06
CA GLY A 120 7.21 -6.36 8.81
C GLY A 120 7.81 -7.35 9.81
N GLY A 121 6.97 -8.01 10.60
CA GLY A 121 7.42 -9.08 11.50
C GLY A 121 8.11 -10.23 10.76
N LYS A 122 7.61 -10.65 9.60
CA LYS A 122 8.17 -11.78 8.83
C LYS A 122 9.53 -11.43 8.24
N CYS A 123 9.67 -10.23 7.69
CA CYS A 123 10.93 -9.74 7.12
C CYS A 123 11.98 -9.53 8.20
N LEU A 124 11.62 -8.94 9.35
CA LEU A 124 12.55 -8.77 10.47
C LEU A 124 13.00 -10.12 11.04
N LYS A 125 12.07 -11.07 11.21
CA LYS A 125 12.40 -12.44 11.60
C LYS A 125 13.42 -13.05 10.64
N LYS A 126 13.15 -12.98 9.34
CA LYS A 126 14.03 -13.56 8.30
C LYS A 126 15.39 -12.90 8.27
N PHE A 127 15.47 -11.59 8.43
CA PHE A 127 16.74 -10.89 8.57
C PHE A 127 17.55 -11.43 9.75
N MET A 128 16.93 -11.55 10.93
CA MET A 128 17.63 -12.00 12.14
C MET A 128 18.05 -13.46 12.07
N GLU A 129 17.23 -14.34 11.50
CA GLU A 129 17.57 -15.75 11.25
C GLU A 129 18.80 -15.91 10.34
N ILE A 130 18.98 -15.00 9.38
CA ILE A 130 20.10 -15.05 8.43
C ILE A 130 21.34 -14.33 8.99
N ALA A 131 21.16 -13.19 9.64
CA ALA A 131 22.24 -12.33 10.13
C ALA A 131 22.88 -12.86 11.43
N CYS A 132 22.12 -13.62 12.23
CA CYS A 132 22.58 -14.16 13.49
C CYS A 132 22.20 -15.65 13.62
N THR A 133 23.11 -16.52 13.21
CA THR A 133 22.91 -17.98 13.24
C THR A 133 22.79 -18.55 14.67
N ASP A 134 23.44 -17.89 15.64
CA ASP A 134 23.47 -18.33 17.04
C ASP A 134 22.40 -17.66 17.92
N CYS A 135 21.54 -16.82 17.32
CA CYS A 135 20.47 -16.15 18.06
C CYS A 135 19.30 -17.09 18.39
N THR A 136 18.67 -16.85 19.54
CA THR A 136 17.46 -17.59 19.94
C THR A 136 16.33 -17.38 18.93
N GLN A 137 15.80 -18.50 18.43
CA GLN A 137 14.71 -18.52 17.47
C GLN A 137 13.39 -18.10 18.14
N LEU A 138 12.94 -16.88 17.85
CA LEU A 138 11.66 -16.37 18.36
C LEU A 138 10.50 -16.75 17.44
N LYS A 139 9.32 -16.96 18.04
CA LYS A 139 8.08 -17.15 17.29
C LYS A 139 7.74 -15.89 16.49
N GLN A 140 7.09 -16.07 15.34
CA GLN A 140 6.66 -14.98 14.44
C GLN A 140 5.85 -13.90 15.17
N SER A 141 5.01 -14.30 16.11
CA SER A 141 4.20 -13.38 16.92
C SER A 141 5.03 -12.34 17.68
N TYR A 142 6.19 -12.70 18.20
CA TYR A 142 7.08 -11.75 18.90
C TYR A 142 7.64 -10.70 17.95
N TRP A 143 7.99 -11.09 16.72
CA TRP A 143 8.46 -10.14 15.71
C TRP A 143 7.36 -9.17 15.25
N ILE A 144 6.10 -9.65 15.17
CA ILE A 144 4.94 -8.78 14.92
C ILE A 144 4.75 -7.79 16.08
N LEU A 145 4.90 -8.23 17.34
CA LEU A 145 4.84 -7.33 18.51
C LEU A 145 5.94 -6.26 18.48
N ILE A 146 7.18 -6.64 18.16
CA ILE A 146 8.30 -5.70 18.04
C ILE A 146 8.01 -4.66 16.94
N PHE A 147 7.49 -5.11 15.79
CA PHE A 147 7.10 -4.21 14.71
C PHE A 147 5.97 -3.25 15.15
N GLY A 148 4.93 -3.77 15.83
CA GLY A 148 3.86 -2.96 16.38
C GLY A 148 4.34 -1.91 17.39
N ALA A 149 5.37 -2.22 18.19
CA ALA A 149 5.96 -1.26 19.13
C ALA A 149 6.59 -0.05 18.42
N ILE A 150 7.19 -0.22 17.24
CA ILE A 150 7.72 0.90 16.44
C ILE A 150 6.57 1.83 16.02
N HIS A 151 5.44 1.26 15.61
CA HIS A 151 4.26 2.01 15.19
C HIS A 151 3.56 2.72 16.34
N PHE A 152 3.67 2.22 17.57
CA PHE A 152 3.20 2.95 18.74
C PHE A 152 3.77 4.36 18.82
N PHE A 153 5.07 4.54 18.52
CA PHE A 153 5.72 5.85 18.52
C PHE A 153 5.44 6.65 17.24
N LEU A 154 5.62 6.04 16.06
CA LEU A 154 5.47 6.75 14.78
C LEU A 154 4.02 7.22 14.53
N SER A 155 3.03 6.44 14.95
CA SER A 155 1.63 6.80 14.77
C SER A 155 1.21 8.01 15.60
N GLN A 156 2.02 8.49 16.55
CA GLN A 156 1.71 9.72 17.30
C GLN A 156 2.03 11.00 16.51
N LEU A 157 2.72 10.89 15.36
CA LEU A 157 3.04 12.00 14.49
C LEU A 157 1.76 12.67 13.94
N PRO A 158 1.66 14.01 13.93
CA PRO A 158 0.37 14.69 13.76
C PRO A 158 -0.26 14.52 12.38
N ASN A 159 0.53 14.43 11.31
CA ASN A 159 0.04 14.45 9.93
C ASN A 159 1.05 13.88 8.92
N PHE A 160 0.62 13.70 7.66
CA PHE A 160 1.43 13.25 6.53
C PHE A 160 2.75 14.02 6.34
N ASN A 161 2.75 15.35 6.53
CA ASN A 161 3.98 16.14 6.41
C ASN A 161 5.04 15.73 7.44
N SER A 162 4.61 15.28 8.63
CA SER A 162 5.52 14.82 9.69
C SER A 162 6.08 13.43 9.41
N VAL A 163 5.40 12.65 8.57
CA VAL A 163 5.83 11.32 8.11
C VAL A 163 6.62 11.40 6.80
N ALA A 164 6.73 12.58 6.18
CA ALA A 164 7.38 12.76 4.87
C ALA A 164 8.79 12.15 4.82
N GLY A 165 9.62 12.32 5.86
CA GLY A 165 10.94 11.70 5.93
C GLY A 165 10.90 10.17 6.00
N VAL A 166 9.98 9.61 6.79
CA VAL A 166 9.77 8.15 6.89
C VAL A 166 9.26 7.59 5.57
N SER A 167 8.35 8.29 4.89
CA SER A 167 7.83 7.90 3.58
C SER A 167 8.91 8.00 2.49
N LEU A 168 9.76 9.02 2.51
CA LEU A 168 10.87 9.12 1.58
C LEU A 168 11.85 7.94 1.77
N ALA A 169 12.21 7.63 3.01
CA ALA A 169 13.05 6.47 3.32
C ALA A 169 12.39 5.17 2.82
N ALA A 170 11.09 5.00 3.06
CA ALA A 170 10.35 3.85 2.58
C ALA A 170 10.32 3.75 1.04
N ALA A 171 10.14 4.86 0.32
CA ALA A 171 10.17 4.91 -1.14
C ALA A 171 11.55 4.47 -1.69
N VAL A 172 12.64 4.95 -1.09
CA VAL A 172 14.01 4.56 -1.47
C VAL A 172 14.25 3.08 -1.19
N MET A 173 13.81 2.57 -0.04
CA MET A 173 13.93 1.15 0.28
C MET A 173 13.13 0.28 -0.69
N SER A 174 11.94 0.71 -1.12
CA SER A 174 11.15 -0.02 -2.11
C SER A 174 11.80 -0.15 -3.47
N LEU A 175 12.37 0.94 -3.96
CA LEU A 175 13.14 0.91 -5.19
C LEU A 175 14.36 -0.02 -5.04
N SER A 176 15.04 0.05 -3.90
CA SER A 176 16.26 -0.72 -3.64
C SER A 176 15.99 -2.22 -3.59
N TYR A 177 15.03 -2.70 -2.79
CA TYR A 177 14.76 -4.14 -2.69
C TYR A 177 14.15 -4.70 -3.99
N SER A 178 13.36 -3.91 -4.72
CA SER A 178 12.81 -4.32 -6.01
C SER A 178 13.93 -4.47 -7.04
N THR A 179 14.84 -3.50 -7.09
CA THR A 179 16.03 -3.56 -7.95
C THR A 179 16.94 -4.74 -7.62
N ILE A 180 17.17 -5.01 -6.34
CA ILE A 180 17.90 -6.19 -5.89
C ILE A 180 17.19 -7.47 -6.35
N ALA A 181 15.87 -7.56 -6.19
CA ALA A 181 15.12 -8.75 -6.54
C ALA A 181 15.28 -9.12 -8.02
N TRP A 182 15.04 -8.19 -8.95
CA TRP A 182 15.13 -8.51 -10.37
C TRP A 182 16.57 -8.64 -10.86
N LEU A 183 17.53 -7.85 -10.35
CA LEU A 183 18.95 -8.00 -10.70
C LEU A 183 19.51 -9.32 -10.20
N ALA A 184 19.16 -9.75 -8.99
CA ALA A 184 19.60 -11.03 -8.45
C ALA A 184 19.01 -12.21 -9.23
N CYS A 185 17.75 -12.12 -9.65
CA CYS A 185 17.15 -13.11 -10.55
C CYS A 185 17.89 -13.15 -11.90
N LEU A 186 18.19 -11.99 -12.47
CA LEU A 186 18.93 -11.89 -13.73
C LEU A 186 20.34 -12.48 -13.61
N ALA A 187 21.06 -12.16 -12.52
CA ALA A 187 22.41 -12.61 -12.26
C ALA A 187 22.49 -14.12 -11.95
N ARG A 188 21.50 -14.66 -11.23
CA ARG A 188 21.38 -16.11 -11.01
C ARG A 188 21.08 -16.84 -12.31
N GLY A 189 20.28 -16.23 -13.19
CA GLY A 189 19.81 -16.85 -14.42
C GLY A 189 18.70 -17.87 -14.19
N ARG A 190 18.40 -18.65 -15.22
CA ARG A 190 17.36 -19.68 -15.18
C ARG A 190 17.82 -20.88 -14.37
N ILE A 191 16.94 -21.38 -13.51
CA ILE A 191 17.15 -22.67 -12.86
C ILE A 191 17.17 -23.80 -13.90
N GLU A 192 17.87 -24.90 -13.58
CA GLU A 192 17.92 -26.08 -14.45
C GLU A 192 16.52 -26.65 -14.65
N ASN A 193 16.19 -27.02 -15.90
CA ASN A 193 14.89 -27.58 -16.29
C ASN A 193 13.68 -26.69 -15.91
N VAL A 194 13.83 -25.37 -15.99
CA VAL A 194 12.73 -24.42 -15.76
C VAL A 194 11.51 -24.76 -16.63
N SER A 195 10.36 -24.90 -15.99
CA SER A 195 9.08 -25.14 -16.65
C SER A 195 8.17 -23.93 -16.51
N TYR A 196 7.56 -23.54 -17.62
CA TYR A 196 6.54 -22.48 -17.69
C TYR A 196 5.14 -23.03 -17.92
N ALA A 197 4.96 -24.34 -17.71
CA ALA A 197 3.63 -24.92 -17.63
C ALA A 197 2.89 -24.34 -16.41
N TYR A 198 1.57 -24.29 -16.48
CA TYR A 198 0.76 -23.91 -15.33
C TYR A 198 1.02 -24.85 -14.15
N LYS A 199 1.17 -24.27 -12.96
CA LYS A 199 1.45 -25.03 -11.72
C LYS A 199 0.33 -26.04 -11.48
N ARG A 200 0.70 -27.33 -11.40
CA ARG A 200 -0.26 -28.44 -11.32
C ARG A 200 -0.91 -28.51 -9.93
N THR A 201 -2.21 -28.26 -9.86
CA THR A 201 -3.03 -28.38 -8.64
C THR A 201 -4.37 -29.06 -8.97
N SER A 202 -5.22 -29.33 -7.99
CA SER A 202 -6.60 -29.71 -8.28
C SER A 202 -7.35 -28.58 -8.98
N ASN A 203 -8.41 -28.87 -9.73
CA ASN A 203 -9.19 -27.85 -10.46
C ASN A 203 -9.75 -26.77 -9.54
N THR A 204 -10.22 -27.15 -8.34
CA THR A 204 -10.73 -26.21 -7.34
C THR A 204 -9.62 -25.32 -6.77
N ASP A 205 -8.47 -25.90 -6.43
CA ASP A 205 -7.31 -25.15 -5.93
C ASP A 205 -6.76 -24.21 -7.02
N LEU A 206 -6.76 -24.64 -8.29
CA LEU A 206 -6.33 -23.80 -9.41
C LEU A 206 -7.21 -22.57 -9.54
N MET A 207 -8.54 -22.71 -9.45
CA MET A 207 -9.46 -21.58 -9.49
C MET A 207 -9.15 -20.57 -8.38
N PHE A 208 -9.01 -21.01 -7.13
CA PHE A 208 -8.69 -20.12 -6.01
C PHE A 208 -7.33 -19.42 -6.19
N ARG A 209 -6.33 -20.12 -6.72
CA ARG A 209 -4.99 -19.54 -6.95
C ARG A 209 -4.97 -18.55 -8.11
N VAL A 210 -5.75 -18.78 -9.17
CA VAL A 210 -5.94 -17.80 -10.24
C VAL A 210 -6.60 -16.53 -9.70
N PHE A 211 -7.69 -16.65 -8.92
CA PHE A 211 -8.31 -15.49 -8.28
C PHE A 211 -7.37 -14.77 -7.33
N ASN A 212 -6.54 -15.52 -6.59
CA ASN A 212 -5.53 -14.91 -5.74
C ASN A 212 -4.46 -14.18 -6.55
N ALA A 213 -3.97 -14.75 -7.65
CA ALA A 213 -3.00 -14.11 -8.52
C ALA A 213 -3.55 -12.82 -9.15
N LEU A 214 -4.81 -12.81 -9.59
CA LEU A 214 -5.51 -11.60 -10.05
C LEU A 214 -5.62 -10.55 -8.95
N GLY A 215 -5.92 -10.99 -7.72
CA GLY A 215 -5.95 -10.14 -6.54
C GLY A 215 -4.56 -9.58 -6.17
N GLN A 216 -3.50 -10.38 -6.27
CA GLN A 216 -2.12 -9.95 -6.02
C GLN A 216 -1.68 -8.88 -7.03
N ILE A 217 -1.95 -9.08 -8.32
CA ILE A 217 -1.63 -8.09 -9.36
C ILE A 217 -2.43 -6.82 -9.13
N SER A 218 -3.74 -6.92 -8.93
CA SER A 218 -4.62 -5.78 -8.63
C SER A 218 -4.12 -5.00 -7.40
N PHE A 219 -3.85 -5.70 -6.29
CA PHE A 219 -3.37 -5.10 -5.05
C PHE A 219 -2.03 -4.38 -5.22
N ALA A 220 -1.14 -4.90 -6.05
CA ALA A 220 0.17 -4.30 -6.26
C ALA A 220 0.04 -2.85 -6.76
N PHE A 221 -1.00 -2.50 -7.51
CA PHE A 221 -1.22 -1.14 -8.03
C PHE A 221 -2.19 -0.30 -7.18
N ALA A 222 -2.52 -0.73 -5.95
CA ALA A 222 -3.56 -0.12 -5.12
C ALA A 222 -3.08 1.13 -4.35
N GLY A 223 -2.93 2.28 -5.02
CA GLY A 223 -2.57 3.56 -4.39
C GLY A 223 -3.74 4.52 -4.11
N HIS A 224 -4.95 4.20 -4.60
CA HIS A 224 -6.03 5.18 -4.74
C HIS A 224 -6.64 5.61 -3.41
N ALA A 225 -6.74 4.70 -2.44
CA ALA A 225 -7.41 4.93 -1.16
C ALA A 225 -6.80 6.05 -0.30
N VAL A 226 -5.62 6.56 -0.68
CA VAL A 226 -4.92 7.65 0.03
C VAL A 226 -4.57 8.82 -0.89
N ALA A 227 -4.91 8.79 -2.18
CA ALA A 227 -4.38 9.79 -3.11
C ALA A 227 -5.04 11.16 -2.94
N LEU A 228 -6.32 11.23 -2.57
CA LEU A 228 -6.95 12.52 -2.24
C LEU A 228 -6.33 13.11 -0.97
N GLU A 229 -6.02 12.28 0.03
CA GLU A 229 -5.36 12.71 1.25
C GLU A 229 -3.92 13.22 0.98
N ILE A 230 -3.19 12.59 0.05
CA ILE A 230 -1.88 13.06 -0.42
C ILE A 230 -2.04 14.39 -1.16
N GLN A 231 -2.97 14.47 -2.12
CA GLN A 231 -3.23 15.69 -2.88
C GLN A 231 -3.65 16.85 -1.97
N ALA A 232 -4.41 16.56 -0.90
CA ALA A 232 -4.85 17.54 0.08
C ALA A 232 -3.67 18.31 0.74
N THR A 233 -2.47 17.71 0.80
CA THR A 233 -1.27 18.34 1.37
C THR A 233 -0.60 19.37 0.44
N ILE A 234 -0.93 19.33 -0.85
CA ILE A 234 -0.42 20.26 -1.87
C ILE A 234 -1.24 21.55 -1.81
N PRO A 235 -0.60 22.74 -1.84
CA PRO A 235 -1.32 24.00 -1.93
C PRO A 235 -2.08 24.11 -3.25
N SER A 236 -3.23 24.79 -3.22
CA SER A 236 -4.10 24.97 -4.39
C SER A 236 -4.68 26.37 -4.39
N THR A 237 -4.70 27.02 -5.56
CA THR A 237 -5.44 28.26 -5.82
C THR A 237 -6.22 28.11 -7.13
N PRO A 238 -7.23 28.95 -7.40
CA PRO A 238 -7.96 28.92 -8.68
C PRO A 238 -7.04 28.98 -9.91
N GLU A 239 -5.94 29.73 -9.84
CA GLU A 239 -4.95 29.90 -10.91
C GLU A 239 -3.90 28.77 -10.94
N LYS A 240 -3.66 28.11 -9.80
CA LYS A 240 -2.66 27.05 -9.63
C LYS A 240 -3.30 25.85 -8.91
N PRO A 241 -4.13 25.07 -9.60
CA PRO A 241 -4.85 23.96 -8.99
C PRO A 241 -3.89 22.82 -8.59
N SER A 242 -4.17 22.15 -7.47
CA SER A 242 -3.31 21.07 -6.96
C SER A 242 -3.25 19.85 -7.87
N ARG A 243 -4.22 19.69 -8.77
CA ARG A 243 -4.26 18.60 -9.77
C ARG A 243 -3.02 18.52 -10.65
N ILE A 244 -2.41 19.66 -10.99
CA ILE A 244 -1.22 19.72 -11.87
C ILE A 244 0.01 19.10 -11.18
N PRO A 245 0.50 19.62 -10.03
CA PRO A 245 1.61 19.02 -9.31
C PRO A 245 1.30 17.61 -8.79
N MET A 246 0.04 17.31 -8.43
CA MET A 246 -0.34 15.95 -8.05
C MET A 246 -0.18 14.98 -9.23
N TRP A 247 -0.61 15.37 -10.44
CA TRP A 247 -0.48 14.54 -11.63
C TRP A 247 0.97 14.28 -12.03
N HIS A 248 1.84 15.29 -11.98
CA HIS A 248 3.29 15.07 -12.15
C HIS A 248 3.84 14.10 -11.10
N GLY A 249 3.39 14.23 -9.86
CA GLY A 249 3.74 13.34 -8.78
C GLY A 249 3.36 11.88 -9.05
N ALA A 250 2.10 11.67 -9.49
CA ALA A 250 1.55 10.38 -9.84
C ALA A 250 2.24 9.75 -11.06
N LEU A 251 2.52 10.52 -12.13
CA LEU A 251 3.28 10.03 -13.28
C LEU A 251 4.67 9.55 -12.87
N GLY A 252 5.39 10.31 -12.03
CA GLY A 252 6.67 9.89 -11.48
C GLY A 252 6.57 8.59 -10.68
N ALA A 253 5.53 8.46 -9.86
CA ALA A 253 5.30 7.25 -9.07
C ALA A 253 4.98 6.02 -9.94
N TYR A 254 4.14 6.18 -10.96
CA TYR A 254 3.80 5.09 -11.90
C TYR A 254 4.97 4.65 -12.77
N PHE A 255 5.86 5.58 -13.11
CA PHE A 255 7.11 5.27 -13.80
C PHE A 255 8.06 4.44 -12.92
N ILE A 256 8.29 4.88 -11.67
CA ILE A 256 9.10 4.12 -10.69
C ILE A 256 8.48 2.74 -10.43
N ASN A 257 7.16 2.70 -10.27
CA ASN A 257 6.40 1.48 -10.12
C ASN A 257 6.61 0.52 -11.30
N ALA A 258 6.57 1.02 -12.54
CA ALA A 258 6.80 0.19 -13.72
C ALA A 258 8.21 -0.43 -13.73
N ILE A 259 9.24 0.35 -13.38
CA ILE A 259 10.63 -0.12 -13.26
C ILE A 259 10.80 -1.16 -12.13
N CYS A 260 9.99 -1.08 -11.07
CA CYS A 260 10.05 -2.06 -10.00
C CYS A 260 9.27 -3.34 -10.38
N TYR A 261 8.06 -3.19 -10.90
CA TYR A 261 7.09 -4.29 -10.97
C TYR A 261 7.29 -5.19 -12.17
N PHE A 262 7.43 -4.59 -13.36
CA PHE A 262 7.54 -5.37 -14.59
C PHE A 262 8.84 -6.19 -14.58
N PRO A 263 10.02 -5.63 -14.27
CA PRO A 263 11.23 -6.43 -14.17
C PRO A 263 11.15 -7.52 -13.11
N VAL A 264 10.63 -7.23 -11.90
CA VAL A 264 10.49 -8.26 -10.86
C VAL A 264 9.58 -9.38 -11.34
N ALA A 265 8.38 -9.07 -11.84
CA ALA A 265 7.42 -10.06 -12.32
C ALA A 265 7.98 -10.90 -13.47
N LEU A 266 8.52 -10.25 -14.50
CA LEU A 266 8.94 -10.91 -15.74
C LEU A 266 10.28 -11.65 -15.58
N ILE A 267 11.28 -11.02 -14.98
CA ILE A 267 12.60 -11.63 -14.78
C ILE A 267 12.54 -12.70 -13.69
N GLY A 268 11.79 -12.45 -12.61
CA GLY A 268 11.58 -13.45 -11.55
C GLY A 268 10.85 -14.69 -12.09
N TYR A 269 9.79 -14.50 -12.87
CA TYR A 269 9.09 -15.62 -13.50
C TYR A 269 9.95 -16.31 -14.56
N TRP A 270 10.73 -15.57 -15.34
CA TRP A 270 11.72 -16.14 -16.27
C TRP A 270 12.78 -16.98 -15.55
N ALA A 271 13.29 -16.53 -14.40
CA ALA A 271 14.33 -17.27 -13.70
C ALA A 271 13.83 -18.60 -13.11
N PHE A 272 12.60 -18.63 -12.57
CA PHE A 272 12.10 -19.74 -11.75
C PHE A 272 10.90 -20.50 -12.32
N GLY A 273 10.15 -19.93 -13.27
CA GLY A 273 8.95 -20.54 -13.84
C GLY A 273 7.92 -20.91 -12.78
N GLN A 274 7.30 -22.09 -12.90
CA GLN A 274 6.33 -22.60 -11.93
C GLN A 274 6.89 -22.90 -10.53
N ALA A 275 8.23 -22.99 -10.40
CA ALA A 275 8.91 -23.33 -9.15
C ALA A 275 9.18 -22.11 -8.26
N VAL A 276 8.79 -20.91 -8.69
CA VAL A 276 8.95 -19.71 -7.87
C VAL A 276 8.16 -19.82 -6.56
N ASP A 277 8.81 -19.39 -5.47
CA ASP A 277 8.20 -19.25 -4.16
C ASP A 277 7.25 -18.04 -4.10
N ASP A 278 6.40 -17.99 -3.08
CA ASP A 278 5.48 -16.87 -2.83
C ASP A 278 6.20 -15.51 -2.72
N ASN A 279 7.47 -15.52 -2.33
CA ASN A 279 8.35 -14.35 -2.35
C ASN A 279 9.62 -14.71 -3.13
N VAL A 280 9.86 -14.00 -4.23
CA VAL A 280 11.00 -14.25 -5.13
C VAL A 280 12.36 -14.15 -4.43
N LEU A 281 12.49 -13.37 -3.34
CA LEU A 281 13.73 -13.31 -2.57
C LEU A 281 14.08 -14.64 -1.89
N MET A 282 13.06 -15.44 -1.53
CA MET A 282 13.28 -16.76 -0.95
C MET A 282 13.73 -17.75 -2.01
N ALA A 283 13.18 -17.64 -3.22
CA ALA A 283 13.57 -18.46 -4.35
C ALA A 283 15.06 -18.29 -4.70
N LEU A 284 15.69 -17.15 -4.39
CA LEU A 284 17.11 -16.87 -4.68
C LEU A 284 18.10 -17.75 -3.91
N GLU A 285 17.76 -18.24 -2.71
CA GLU A 285 18.58 -19.09 -1.81
C GLU A 285 19.97 -18.54 -1.39
N LYS A 286 20.74 -17.91 -2.29
CA LYS A 286 22.07 -17.34 -2.09
C LYS A 286 22.26 -16.05 -2.93
N PRO A 287 23.18 -15.15 -2.52
CA PRO A 287 23.93 -15.18 -1.26
C PRO A 287 23.07 -14.68 -0.08
N ALA A 288 23.29 -15.25 1.10
CA ALA A 288 22.44 -15.02 2.28
C ALA A 288 22.39 -13.54 2.71
N TRP A 289 23.52 -12.82 2.67
CA TRP A 289 23.59 -11.39 3.04
C TRP A 289 22.69 -10.52 2.17
N LEU A 290 22.53 -10.85 0.89
CA LEU A 290 21.69 -10.10 -0.04
C LEU A 290 20.21 -10.29 0.30
N ILE A 291 19.82 -11.54 0.60
CA ILE A 291 18.45 -11.90 1.03
C ILE A 291 18.13 -11.23 2.37
N ALA A 292 19.07 -11.24 3.32
CA ALA A 292 18.93 -10.54 4.60
C ALA A 292 18.74 -9.03 4.38
N SER A 293 19.60 -8.41 3.58
CA SER A 293 19.54 -6.97 3.30
C SER A 293 18.22 -6.58 2.64
N ALA A 294 17.76 -7.35 1.66
CA ALA A 294 16.48 -7.11 1.01
C ALA A 294 15.29 -7.25 1.98
N ASN A 295 15.31 -8.23 2.90
CA ASN A 295 14.30 -8.34 3.95
C ASN A 295 14.32 -7.14 4.90
N LEU A 296 15.49 -6.64 5.29
CA LEU A 296 15.60 -5.44 6.13
C LEU A 296 15.08 -4.20 5.39
N MET A 297 15.34 -4.07 4.09
CA MET A 297 14.80 -2.98 3.26
C MET A 297 13.27 -3.06 3.17
N VAL A 298 12.70 -4.26 2.95
CA VAL A 298 11.23 -4.47 2.96
C VAL A 298 10.67 -4.08 4.32
N PHE A 299 11.32 -4.46 5.42
CA PHE A 299 10.92 -4.07 6.78
C PHE A 299 10.86 -2.55 6.94
N ILE A 300 11.93 -1.82 6.59
CA ILE A 300 11.96 -0.34 6.69
C ILE A 300 10.88 0.28 5.80
N HIS A 301 10.70 -0.27 4.60
CA HIS A 301 9.68 0.19 3.68
C HIS A 301 8.27 0.07 4.26
N VAL A 302 7.89 -1.11 4.79
CA VAL A 302 6.55 -1.31 5.35
C VAL A 302 6.29 -0.49 6.61
N VAL A 303 7.34 -0.04 7.33
CA VAL A 303 7.18 0.96 8.40
C VAL A 303 6.58 2.26 7.85
N GLY A 304 7.09 2.76 6.72
CA GLY A 304 6.57 3.97 6.09
C GLY A 304 5.20 3.76 5.45
N SER A 305 4.99 2.66 4.75
CA SER A 305 3.71 2.35 4.10
C SER A 305 2.57 2.23 5.10
N TYR A 306 2.78 1.58 6.24
CA TYR A 306 1.79 1.56 7.32
C TYR A 306 1.37 2.97 7.75
N GLN A 307 2.34 3.88 7.92
CA GLN A 307 1.99 5.24 8.33
C GLN A 307 1.17 5.99 7.26
N VAL A 308 1.43 5.72 5.97
CA VAL A 308 0.67 6.32 4.87
C VAL A 308 -0.80 5.85 4.86
N TYR A 309 -1.06 4.57 5.14
CA TYR A 309 -2.44 4.05 5.18
C TYR A 309 -3.17 4.30 6.50
N ALA A 310 -2.46 4.35 7.63
CA ALA A 310 -3.07 4.57 8.94
C ALA A 310 -3.49 6.04 9.18
N MET A 311 -2.76 7.02 8.60
CA MET A 311 -3.03 8.46 8.83
C MET A 311 -4.46 8.91 8.49
N PRO A 312 -5.05 8.53 7.34
CA PRO A 312 -6.45 8.84 7.02
C PRO A 312 -7.43 8.24 8.03
N VAL A 313 -7.16 7.02 8.52
CA VAL A 313 -8.01 6.33 9.49
C VAL A 313 -7.95 7.01 10.85
N PHE A 314 -6.75 7.40 11.31
CA PHE A 314 -6.59 8.18 12.54
C PHE A 314 -7.37 9.50 12.48
N ASP A 315 -7.25 10.22 11.36
CA ASP A 315 -7.95 11.48 11.13
C ASP A 315 -9.49 11.29 11.06
N LEU A 316 -9.97 10.14 10.57
CA LEU A 316 -11.39 9.80 10.63
C LEU A 316 -11.86 9.56 12.07
N ILE A 317 -11.16 8.73 12.83
CA ILE A 317 -11.51 8.35 14.21
C ILE A 317 -11.49 9.58 15.11
N GLU A 318 -10.42 10.38 15.05
CA GLU A 318 -10.30 11.61 15.85
C GLU A 318 -11.45 12.58 15.55
N ARG A 319 -11.81 12.78 14.27
CA ARG A 319 -12.94 13.65 13.90
C ARG A 319 -14.29 13.09 14.35
N MET A 320 -14.49 11.78 14.31
CA MET A 320 -15.68 11.16 14.86
C MET A 320 -15.79 11.39 16.36
N MET A 321 -14.69 11.18 17.10
CA MET A 321 -14.63 11.40 18.55
C MET A 321 -14.89 12.87 18.92
N ILE A 322 -14.34 13.83 18.17
CA ILE A 322 -14.58 15.26 18.39
C ILE A 322 -16.04 15.62 18.10
N ARG A 323 -16.58 15.21 16.94
CA ARG A 323 -17.91 15.68 16.48
C ARG A 323 -19.09 14.93 17.11
N ARG A 324 -18.93 13.65 17.43
CA ARG A 324 -20.02 12.79 17.95
C ARG A 324 -19.97 12.64 19.46
N LEU A 325 -18.77 12.60 20.03
CA LEU A 325 -18.56 12.35 21.46
C LEU A 325 -18.09 13.60 22.22
N ASN A 326 -17.96 14.76 21.53
CA ASN A 326 -17.57 16.05 22.10
C ASN A 326 -16.22 16.03 22.86
N PHE A 327 -15.28 15.18 22.44
CA PHE A 327 -13.93 15.20 23.01
C PHE A 327 -13.15 16.44 22.57
N ALA A 328 -12.34 17.00 23.47
CA ALA A 328 -11.46 18.12 23.16
C ALA A 328 -10.31 17.66 22.23
N PRO A 329 -9.99 18.42 21.17
CA PRO A 329 -8.83 18.13 20.34
C PRO A 329 -7.54 18.33 21.15
N GLY A 330 -6.56 17.46 20.94
CA GLY A 330 -5.27 17.58 21.63
C GLY A 330 -4.47 16.29 21.65
N LEU A 331 -3.33 16.34 22.36
CA LEU A 331 -2.41 15.20 22.47
C LEU A 331 -3.07 13.99 23.17
N ALA A 332 -3.88 14.23 24.21
CA ALA A 332 -4.56 13.16 24.94
C ALA A 332 -5.51 12.36 24.05
N LEU A 333 -6.35 13.04 23.26
CA LEU A 333 -7.24 12.39 22.29
C LEU A 333 -6.44 11.57 21.27
N ARG A 334 -5.36 12.16 20.72
CA ARG A 334 -4.49 11.47 19.76
C ARG A 334 -3.89 10.21 20.36
N LEU A 335 -3.29 10.32 21.55
CA LEU A 335 -2.67 9.20 22.24
C LEU A 335 -3.67 8.09 22.49
N VAL A 336 -4.86 8.40 23.01
CA VAL A 336 -5.89 7.38 23.30
C VAL A 336 -6.44 6.76 22.02
N ALA A 337 -6.89 7.58 21.07
CA ALA A 337 -7.54 7.09 19.85
C ALA A 337 -6.60 6.23 18.99
N ARG A 338 -5.36 6.71 18.77
CA ARG A 338 -4.39 6.00 17.93
C ARG A 338 -3.80 4.78 18.62
N THR A 339 -3.59 4.83 19.93
CA THR A 339 -3.16 3.64 20.70
C THR A 339 -4.25 2.57 20.72
N ALA A 340 -5.52 2.97 20.91
CA ALA A 340 -6.64 2.03 20.89
C ALA A 340 -6.79 1.38 19.50
N TYR A 341 -6.68 2.16 18.43
CA TYR A 341 -6.58 1.65 17.06
C TYR A 341 -5.45 0.62 16.96
N LEU A 342 -4.21 1.03 17.22
CA LEU A 342 -3.03 0.16 17.11
C LEU A 342 -3.18 -1.15 17.89
N LEU A 343 -3.69 -1.10 19.13
CA LEU A 343 -3.87 -2.28 19.96
C LEU A 343 -4.93 -3.22 19.37
N HIS A 344 -6.04 -2.68 18.89
CA HIS A 344 -7.08 -3.46 18.23
C HIS A 344 -6.54 -4.19 16.99
N TYR A 345 -5.77 -3.51 16.14
CA TYR A 345 -5.20 -4.12 14.93
C TYR A 345 -4.00 -5.01 15.21
N LEU A 346 -3.23 -4.75 16.25
CA LEU A 346 -2.18 -5.66 16.69
C LEU A 346 -2.80 -7.00 17.10
N LEU A 347 -3.87 -6.98 17.91
CA LEU A 347 -4.63 -8.18 18.27
C LEU A 347 -5.24 -8.87 17.03
N GLY A 348 -5.83 -8.09 16.12
CA GLY A 348 -6.34 -8.59 14.84
C GLY A 348 -5.25 -9.28 14.00
N SER A 349 -4.06 -8.66 13.87
CA SER A 349 -2.94 -9.21 13.12
C SER A 349 -2.37 -10.49 13.73
N LEU A 350 -2.35 -10.59 15.07
CA LEU A 350 -1.95 -11.80 15.78
C LEU A 350 -2.97 -12.92 15.55
N PHE A 351 -4.27 -12.61 15.63
CA PHE A 351 -5.33 -13.57 15.33
C PHE A 351 -5.28 -14.05 13.86
N LEU A 352 -5.10 -13.13 12.92
CA LEU A 352 -4.97 -13.45 11.50
C LEU A 352 -3.68 -14.18 11.16
N SER A 353 -2.58 -13.94 11.87
CA SER A 353 -1.33 -14.70 11.67
C SER A 353 -1.47 -16.17 12.03
N LEU A 354 -2.47 -16.52 12.85
CA LEU A 354 -2.87 -17.89 13.15
C LEU A 354 -3.83 -18.46 12.09
N ALA A 355 -4.51 -17.60 11.33
CA ALA A 355 -5.38 -17.98 10.23
C ALA A 355 -4.56 -18.13 8.94
N ILE A 356 -4.33 -19.37 8.52
CA ILE A 356 -3.45 -19.80 7.41
C ILE A 356 -3.80 -19.18 6.02
N PHE A 357 -4.89 -18.41 5.90
CA PHE A 357 -5.51 -18.05 4.61
C PHE A 357 -5.53 -16.55 4.27
N TRP A 358 -4.89 -15.66 5.05
CA TRP A 358 -5.13 -14.22 4.87
C TRP A 358 -4.57 -13.62 3.56
N GLY A 359 -3.40 -14.07 3.07
CA GLY A 359 -2.89 -13.64 1.76
C GLY A 359 -3.82 -14.00 0.60
N SER A 360 -4.53 -15.12 0.73
CA SER A 360 -5.61 -15.56 -0.17
C SER A 360 -6.84 -14.65 -0.07
N LEU A 361 -7.19 -14.26 1.16
CA LEU A 361 -8.35 -13.41 1.46
C LEU A 361 -8.17 -11.96 0.99
N VAL A 362 -6.97 -11.39 1.12
CA VAL A 362 -6.68 -10.02 0.66
C VAL A 362 -6.84 -9.91 -0.86
N GLY A 363 -6.30 -10.85 -1.63
CA GLY A 363 -6.51 -10.87 -3.08
C GLY A 363 -7.99 -11.05 -3.46
N LEU A 364 -8.73 -11.89 -2.73
CA LEU A 364 -10.14 -12.18 -2.99
C LEU A 364 -11.09 -11.04 -2.57
N VAL A 365 -10.82 -10.37 -1.45
CA VAL A 365 -11.61 -9.26 -0.88
C VAL A 365 -11.31 -7.95 -1.61
N LEU A 366 -10.07 -7.75 -2.07
CA LEU A 366 -9.67 -6.53 -2.76
C LEU A 366 -9.92 -6.56 -4.26
N LEU A 367 -10.14 -7.72 -4.89
CA LEU A 367 -10.50 -7.80 -6.31
C LEU A 367 -11.84 -7.09 -6.63
N PRO A 368 -12.93 -7.30 -5.87
CA PRO A 368 -14.16 -6.51 -6.02
C PRO A 368 -13.97 -5.02 -5.78
N LEU A 369 -13.05 -4.64 -4.87
CA LEU A 369 -12.75 -3.24 -4.57
C LEU A 369 -11.98 -2.59 -5.71
N HIS A 370 -10.98 -3.25 -6.27
CA HIS A 370 -10.27 -2.79 -7.46
C HIS A 370 -11.23 -2.63 -8.64
N ILE A 371 -12.19 -3.55 -8.83
CA ILE A 371 -13.25 -3.41 -9.84
C ILE A 371 -14.17 -2.22 -9.52
N SER A 372 -14.48 -1.98 -8.24
CA SER A 372 -15.31 -0.84 -7.82
C SER A 372 -14.59 0.53 -7.91
N PHE A 373 -13.26 0.55 -7.95
CA PHE A 373 -12.46 1.75 -8.28
C PHE A 373 -12.26 1.92 -9.79
N LEU A 374 -12.61 0.91 -10.60
CA LEU A 374 -12.50 0.90 -12.06
C LEU A 374 -13.81 1.30 -12.78
N VAL A 375 -14.94 1.26 -12.08
CA VAL A 375 -16.27 1.68 -12.53
C VAL A 375 -16.65 2.95 -11.78
#